data_AF-A0A843BTT8-F1
#
_entry.id   AF-A0A843BTT8-F1
#
_cell.length_a   1.000
_cell.length_b   1.000
_cell.length_c   1.000
_cell.angle_alpha   90.00
_cell.angle_beta   90.00
_cell.angle_gamma   90.00
#
_symmetry.space_group_name_H-M   'P 1'
#
loop_
_entity.id
_entity.type
_entity.pdbx_description
1 polymer ?
#
loop_
_entity_poly.entity_id
_entity_poly.type
_entity_poly.pdbx_seq_one_letter_code
_entity_poly.pdbx_strand_id
1 'polypeptide(L)'
;ILPEHYLNQTQLADGVTPDETHASWNIFGNHSFGTGLFEIDQFIEGYETNLTINPDCWRLNSTLTSDPELDWYRRFGDFSGGLNQLRIRIIPDLQTSLLEFEAGRVDIDSVTWNPDKRNEYLSDIRFDVQSKLQHTFSFIAYNMRENRPHIGSRDPCPNAPSITKGLAVRKAISYAIDLVEINNALHGGENVISYTPIPPALGIWNNPNIIRYDFNLELADYYLYLAGYLGGLSPSPTTTGNWFSDYRVAIIATTVSLFVVIVISFLTVIIYRNMKRKRK
;
A
#
# COMPACT_ATOMS: atom_id res chain seq x y z
N ILE A 1 3.12 23.41 8.99
CA ILE A 1 2.91 24.48 9.99
C ILE A 1 1.86 25.40 9.38
N LEU A 2 0.77 25.68 10.11
CA LEU A 2 -0.23 26.65 9.68
C LEU A 2 0.26 28.07 10.02
N PRO A 3 -0.23 29.12 9.34
CA PRO A 3 0.13 30.50 9.70
C PRO A 3 -0.59 30.91 11.00
N GLU A 4 -0.13 30.39 12.14
CA GLU A 4 -0.77 30.60 13.45
C GLU A 4 -0.91 32.08 13.82
N HIS A 5 0.09 32.91 13.44
CA HIS A 5 0.04 34.36 13.63
C HIS A 5 -1.12 35.04 12.87
N TYR A 6 -1.65 34.38 11.83
CA TYR A 6 -2.81 34.84 11.08
C TYR A 6 -4.10 34.18 11.59
N LEU A 7 -4.08 32.88 11.87
CA LEU A 7 -5.26 32.13 12.29
C LEU A 7 -5.70 32.44 13.72
N ASN A 8 -4.74 32.56 14.65
CA ASN A 8 -5.00 32.71 16.09
C ASN A 8 -5.09 34.19 16.51
N GLN A 9 -5.85 35.00 15.77
CA GLN A 9 -6.08 36.42 16.13
C GLN A 9 -6.83 36.57 17.47
N THR A 10 -7.73 35.63 17.74
CA THR A 10 -8.57 35.59 18.93
C THR A 10 -8.52 34.20 19.57
N GLN A 11 -8.79 34.16 20.87
CA GLN A 11 -8.86 32.95 21.67
C GLN A 11 -10.24 32.88 22.35
N LEU A 12 -10.67 31.67 22.71
CA LEU A 12 -11.82 31.48 23.58
C LEU A 12 -11.53 32.01 25.00
N ALA A 13 -12.55 31.99 25.87
CA ALA A 13 -12.46 32.49 27.24
C ALA A 13 -11.39 31.79 28.10
N ASP A 14 -10.86 30.64 27.67
CA ASP A 14 -9.77 29.92 28.33
C ASP A 14 -8.37 30.50 28.07
N GLY A 15 -8.23 31.45 27.13
CA GLY A 15 -6.96 32.08 26.78
C GLY A 15 -5.93 31.16 26.13
N VAL A 16 -6.33 29.96 25.68
CA VAL A 16 -5.42 29.00 25.03
C VAL A 16 -6.00 28.40 23.76
N THR A 17 -7.32 28.23 23.67
CA THR A 17 -7.96 27.63 22.51
C THR A 17 -8.21 28.71 21.45
N PRO A 18 -7.69 28.55 20.21
CA PRO A 18 -8.01 29.45 19.11
C PRO A 18 -9.51 29.53 18.86
N ASP A 19 -9.99 30.74 18.56
CA ASP A 19 -11.37 30.93 18.12
C ASP A 19 -11.48 30.63 16.62
N GLU A 20 -11.87 29.39 16.30
CA GLU A 20 -12.06 28.91 14.93
C GLU A 20 -13.22 29.59 14.20
N THR A 21 -14.05 30.38 14.90
CA THR A 21 -15.14 31.15 14.28
C THR A 21 -14.68 32.52 13.77
N HIS A 22 -13.46 32.94 14.11
CA HIS A 22 -12.88 34.19 13.64
C HIS A 22 -12.76 34.22 12.10
N ALA A 23 -13.02 35.37 11.49
CA ALA A 23 -13.07 35.52 10.03
C ALA A 23 -11.79 35.09 9.30
N SER A 24 -10.62 35.13 9.97
CA SER A 24 -9.34 34.64 9.43
C SER A 24 -9.40 33.18 9.01
N TRP A 25 -10.12 32.31 9.75
CA TRP A 25 -10.27 30.89 9.39
C TRP A 25 -11.07 30.71 8.11
N ASN A 26 -12.15 31.47 7.93
CA ASN A 26 -12.94 31.45 6.70
C ASN A 26 -12.16 32.02 5.51
N ILE A 27 -11.39 33.11 5.71
CA ILE A 27 -10.55 33.67 4.65
C ILE A 27 -9.48 32.64 4.26
N PHE A 28 -8.79 32.05 5.21
CA PHE A 28 -7.77 31.03 4.97
C PHE A 28 -8.35 29.78 4.30
N GLY A 29 -9.57 29.35 4.67
CA GLY A 29 -10.24 28.22 4.03
C GLY A 29 -10.54 28.44 2.54
N ASN A 30 -10.74 29.69 2.11
CA ASN A 30 -11.01 30.06 0.72
C ASN A 30 -9.77 30.57 -0.04
N HIS A 31 -8.76 31.06 0.69
CA HIS A 31 -7.53 31.68 0.17
C HIS A 31 -6.35 31.22 1.02
N SER A 32 -6.09 29.91 1.02
CA SER A 32 -5.02 29.36 1.84
C SER A 32 -3.65 29.82 1.32
N PHE A 33 -2.76 30.17 2.23
CA PHE A 33 -1.39 30.57 1.92
C PHE A 33 -0.40 29.85 2.84
N GLY A 34 0.86 29.77 2.43
CA GLY A 34 1.88 29.09 3.20
C GLY A 34 3.28 29.30 2.63
N THR A 35 4.23 28.51 3.10
CA THR A 35 5.64 28.60 2.70
C THR A 35 5.97 27.70 1.49
N GLY A 36 4.94 27.25 0.76
CA GLY A 36 5.08 26.39 -0.40
C GLY A 36 5.67 27.14 -1.59
N LEU A 37 6.15 26.38 -2.58
CA LEU A 37 6.64 26.93 -3.86
C LEU A 37 5.53 27.54 -4.70
N PHE A 38 4.31 27.03 -4.55
CA PHE A 38 3.14 27.53 -5.23
C PHE A 38 2.12 28.09 -4.22
N GLU A 39 1.39 29.11 -4.64
CA GLU A 39 0.24 29.69 -3.95
C GLU A 39 -1.01 29.60 -4.82
N ILE A 40 -2.19 29.70 -4.20
CA ILE A 40 -3.46 29.66 -4.93
C ILE A 40 -3.68 31.01 -5.61
N ASP A 41 -3.82 30.98 -6.93
CA ASP A 41 -4.19 32.14 -7.76
C ASP A 41 -5.71 32.16 -8.00
N GLN A 42 -6.25 31.02 -8.43
CA GLN A 42 -7.68 30.87 -8.70
C GLN A 42 -8.19 29.49 -8.30
N PHE A 43 -9.43 29.43 -7.82
CA PHE A 43 -10.14 28.19 -7.53
C PHE A 43 -11.55 28.22 -8.11
N ILE A 44 -11.92 27.16 -8.81
CA ILE A 44 -13.28 26.91 -9.30
C ILE A 44 -13.72 25.56 -8.71
N GLU A 45 -14.70 25.60 -7.82
CA GLU A 45 -15.17 24.42 -7.10
C GLU A 45 -15.59 23.29 -8.06
N GLY A 46 -15.07 22.09 -7.80
CA GLY A 46 -15.35 20.89 -8.59
C GLY A 46 -14.75 20.87 -10.00
N TYR A 47 -13.93 21.86 -10.36
CA TYR A 47 -13.38 21.97 -11.71
C TYR A 47 -11.86 22.12 -11.74
N GLU A 48 -11.31 23.22 -11.20
CA GLU A 48 -9.89 23.54 -11.39
C GLU A 48 -9.35 24.42 -10.26
N THR A 49 -8.13 24.10 -9.81
CA THR A 49 -7.30 24.96 -8.98
C THR A 49 -6.08 25.39 -9.76
N ASN A 50 -5.90 26.69 -9.93
CA ASN A 50 -4.72 27.28 -10.55
C ASN A 50 -3.79 27.79 -9.45
N LEU A 51 -2.55 27.31 -9.50
CA LEU A 51 -1.49 27.71 -8.59
C LEU A 51 -0.38 28.42 -9.36
N THR A 52 0.13 29.52 -8.82
CA THR A 52 1.26 30.29 -9.38
C THR A 52 2.46 30.20 -8.46
N ILE A 53 3.65 30.51 -8.96
CA ILE A 53 4.85 30.56 -8.13
C ILE A 53 4.66 31.60 -7.02
N ASN A 54 4.87 31.18 -5.77
CA ASN A 54 4.97 32.09 -4.63
C ASN A 54 6.35 32.77 -4.66
N PRO A 55 6.43 34.09 -4.92
CA PRO A 55 7.71 34.80 -5.02
C PRO A 55 8.48 34.83 -3.69
N ASP A 56 7.77 34.69 -2.56
CA ASP A 56 8.35 34.69 -1.21
C ASP A 56 8.73 33.28 -0.74
N CYS A 57 8.63 32.27 -1.60
CA CYS A 57 9.07 30.92 -1.26
C CYS A 57 10.57 30.94 -0.94
N TRP A 58 10.92 30.46 0.26
CA TRP A 58 12.31 30.37 0.72
C TRP A 58 13.19 29.53 -0.23
N ARG A 59 12.61 28.60 -1.02
CA ARG A 59 13.33 27.82 -2.03
C ARG A 59 13.85 28.67 -3.19
N LEU A 60 13.24 29.82 -3.44
CA LEU A 60 13.66 30.76 -4.49
C LEU A 60 14.73 31.74 -3.98
N ASN A 61 14.99 31.76 -2.67
CA ASN A 61 16.01 32.63 -2.10
C ASN A 61 17.42 32.03 -2.31
N SER A 62 18.15 32.57 -3.29
CA SER A 62 19.51 32.14 -3.65
C SER A 62 20.52 32.24 -2.50
N THR A 63 20.29 33.12 -1.53
CA THR A 63 21.17 33.22 -0.33
C THR A 63 21.03 31.99 0.55
N LEU A 64 19.83 31.38 0.61
CA LEU A 64 19.59 30.15 1.36
C LEU A 64 19.97 28.91 0.54
N THR A 65 19.65 28.91 -0.76
CA THR A 65 19.86 27.73 -1.61
C THR A 65 21.30 27.53 -2.11
N SER A 66 22.19 28.50 -1.85
CA SER A 66 23.63 28.37 -2.11
C SER A 66 24.43 27.73 -0.98
N ASP A 67 23.80 27.40 0.15
CA ASP A 67 24.46 26.71 1.27
C ASP A 67 24.88 25.28 0.84
N PRO A 68 26.19 24.98 0.77
CA PRO A 68 26.68 23.68 0.35
C PRO A 68 26.39 22.56 1.37
N GLU A 69 26.20 22.88 2.65
CA GLU A 69 25.91 21.87 3.68
C GLU A 69 24.49 21.30 3.55
N LEU A 70 23.60 22.06 2.91
CA LEU A 70 22.21 21.66 2.70
C LEU A 70 22.02 20.76 1.48
N ASP A 71 23.02 20.60 0.59
CA ASP A 71 22.96 19.75 -0.61
C ASP A 71 21.60 19.84 -1.33
N TRP A 72 21.23 21.07 -1.67
CA TRP A 72 19.89 21.43 -2.16
C TRP A 72 19.46 20.63 -3.38
N TYR A 73 20.35 20.48 -4.36
CA TYR A 73 20.08 19.74 -5.59
C TYR A 73 19.70 18.28 -5.29
N ARG A 74 20.44 17.62 -4.40
CA ARG A 74 20.16 16.22 -4.05
C ARG A 74 18.85 16.07 -3.26
N ARG A 75 18.52 17.03 -2.41
CA ARG A 75 17.33 16.96 -1.54
C ARG A 75 16.03 17.30 -2.27
N PHE A 76 16.07 18.32 -3.12
CA PHE A 76 14.85 18.92 -3.70
C PHE A 76 14.84 18.89 -5.23
N GLY A 77 15.94 18.49 -5.86
CA GLY A 77 16.09 18.54 -7.31
C GLY A 77 16.30 19.96 -7.83
N ASP A 78 16.54 20.03 -9.13
CA ASP A 78 16.61 21.29 -9.86
C ASP A 78 15.20 21.84 -10.15
N PHE A 79 15.05 23.16 -10.04
CA PHE A 79 13.83 23.87 -10.45
C PHE A 79 14.09 24.92 -11.56
N SER A 80 15.29 24.91 -12.15
CA SER A 80 15.68 25.80 -13.26
C SER A 80 14.79 25.68 -14.50
N GLY A 81 14.06 24.56 -14.63
CA GLY A 81 13.17 24.26 -15.74
C GLY A 81 11.88 25.10 -15.80
N GLY A 82 11.58 25.91 -14.77
CA GLY A 82 10.65 27.03 -14.91
C GLY A 82 9.16 26.69 -15.01
N LEU A 83 8.63 25.83 -14.13
CA LEU A 83 7.18 25.66 -14.01
C LEU A 83 6.55 26.91 -13.36
N ASN A 84 5.97 27.80 -14.17
CA ASN A 84 5.37 29.05 -13.70
C ASN A 84 3.97 28.90 -13.09
N GLN A 85 3.25 27.86 -13.51
CA GLN A 85 1.89 27.60 -13.08
C GLN A 85 1.68 26.09 -12.94
N LEU A 86 1.00 25.68 -11.87
CA LEU A 86 0.52 24.32 -11.67
C LEU A 86 -1.02 24.34 -11.69
N ARG A 87 -1.61 23.63 -12.64
CA ARG A 87 -3.07 23.53 -12.78
C ARG A 87 -3.53 22.15 -12.34
N ILE A 88 -4.41 22.10 -11.36
CA ILE A 88 -4.98 20.87 -10.82
C ILE A 88 -6.43 20.78 -11.29
N ARG A 89 -6.69 19.92 -12.27
CA ARG A 89 -8.03 19.70 -12.84
C ARG A 89 -8.72 18.54 -12.16
N ILE A 90 -10.00 18.71 -11.85
CA ILE A 90 -10.85 17.68 -11.27
C ILE A 90 -11.65 17.04 -12.40
N ILE A 91 -11.26 15.83 -12.80
CA ILE A 91 -11.95 15.05 -13.84
C ILE A 91 -12.40 13.73 -13.20
N PRO A 92 -13.64 13.64 -12.67
CA PRO A 92 -14.07 12.47 -11.88
C PRO A 92 -14.15 11.18 -12.69
N ASP A 93 -14.47 11.28 -13.99
CA ASP A 93 -14.55 10.13 -14.88
C ASP A 93 -13.15 9.78 -15.41
N LEU A 94 -12.70 8.57 -15.06
CA LEU A 94 -11.34 8.10 -15.35
C LEU A 94 -11.07 7.98 -16.86
N GLN A 95 -12.09 7.65 -17.66
CA GLN A 95 -11.95 7.56 -19.11
C GLN A 95 -11.79 8.94 -19.74
N THR A 96 -12.58 9.91 -19.31
CA THR A 96 -12.47 11.31 -19.74
C THR A 96 -11.11 11.89 -19.35
N SER A 97 -10.61 11.58 -18.15
CA SER A 97 -9.27 12.01 -17.71
C SER A 97 -8.18 11.48 -18.64
N LEU A 98 -8.24 10.19 -18.96
CA LEU A 98 -7.28 9.54 -19.84
C LEU A 98 -7.30 10.14 -21.26
N LEU A 99 -8.49 10.44 -21.80
CA LEU A 99 -8.63 11.10 -23.11
C LEU A 99 -8.06 12.52 -23.11
N GLU A 100 -8.21 13.27 -22.02
CA GLU A 100 -7.61 14.60 -21.86
C GLU A 100 -6.08 14.53 -21.77
N PHE A 101 -5.54 13.50 -21.11
CA PHE A 101 -4.11 13.20 -21.08
C PHE A 101 -3.56 12.87 -22.48
N GLU A 102 -4.22 11.95 -23.21
CA GLU A 102 -3.84 11.61 -24.59
C GLU A 102 -3.93 12.80 -25.56
N ALA A 103 -4.86 13.72 -25.30
CA ALA A 103 -5.00 14.96 -26.05
C ALA A 103 -3.98 16.05 -25.67
N GLY A 104 -3.11 15.80 -24.69
CA GLY A 104 -2.11 16.77 -24.20
C GLY A 104 -2.70 17.94 -23.42
N ARG A 105 -3.91 17.78 -22.86
CA ARG A 105 -4.57 18.79 -22.01
C ARG A 105 -4.26 18.59 -20.52
N VAL A 106 -3.71 17.43 -20.17
CA VAL A 106 -3.23 17.06 -18.85
C VAL A 106 -1.86 16.40 -19.03
N ASP A 107 -0.87 16.82 -18.25
CA ASP A 107 0.51 16.33 -18.38
C ASP A 107 0.79 15.08 -17.53
N ILE A 108 -0.03 14.81 -16.52
CA ILE A 108 0.12 13.69 -15.58
C ILE A 108 -1.25 13.08 -15.29
N ASP A 109 -1.41 11.79 -15.52
CA ASP A 109 -2.62 11.05 -15.16
C ASP A 109 -2.31 9.62 -14.66
N SER A 110 -3.27 9.00 -13.99
CA SER A 110 -3.20 7.61 -13.54
C SER A 110 -3.90 6.66 -14.51
N VAL A 111 -3.15 5.71 -15.04
CA VAL A 111 -3.65 4.61 -15.88
C VAL A 111 -3.72 3.28 -15.11
N THR A 112 -3.60 3.32 -13.77
CA THR A 112 -3.53 2.11 -12.93
C THR A 112 -4.76 1.20 -13.07
N TRP A 113 -5.93 1.78 -13.32
CA TRP A 113 -7.19 1.05 -13.47
C TRP A 113 -7.32 0.32 -14.82
N ASN A 114 -6.43 0.60 -15.79
CA ASN A 114 -6.44 0.02 -17.14
C ASN A 114 -5.09 -0.62 -17.48
N PRO A 115 -4.86 -1.88 -17.08
CA PRO A 115 -3.62 -2.61 -17.35
C PRO A 115 -3.23 -2.65 -18.83
N ASP A 116 -4.20 -2.90 -19.70
CA ASP A 116 -3.97 -3.01 -21.15
C ASP A 116 -3.43 -1.70 -21.69
N LYS A 117 -4.09 -0.58 -21.34
CA LYS A 117 -3.66 0.74 -21.79
C LYS A 117 -2.30 1.15 -21.24
N ARG A 118 -2.01 0.82 -19.98
CA ARG A 118 -0.69 1.06 -19.41
C ARG A 118 0.39 0.28 -20.16
N ASN A 119 0.11 -0.97 -20.54
CA ASN A 119 1.03 -1.78 -21.33
C ASN A 119 1.26 -1.19 -22.73
N GLU A 120 0.24 -0.61 -23.36
CA GLU A 120 0.41 0.19 -24.58
C GLU A 120 1.37 1.36 -24.33
N TYR A 121 1.16 2.16 -23.28
CA TYR A 121 2.03 3.31 -22.96
C TYR A 121 3.47 2.92 -22.64
N LEU A 122 3.69 1.79 -21.97
CA LEU A 122 5.04 1.26 -21.73
C LEU A 122 5.82 0.98 -23.01
N SER A 123 5.12 0.70 -24.11
CA SER A 123 5.72 0.44 -25.43
C SER A 123 5.87 1.68 -26.31
N ASP A 124 5.25 2.81 -25.91
CA ASP A 124 5.23 4.05 -26.69
C ASP A 124 6.14 5.10 -26.06
N ILE A 125 7.15 5.52 -26.82
CA ILE A 125 8.20 6.47 -26.40
C ILE A 125 7.67 7.86 -26.01
N ARG A 126 6.42 8.20 -26.36
CA ARG A 126 5.79 9.48 -26.00
C ARG A 126 5.43 9.55 -24.52
N PHE A 127 5.33 8.42 -23.83
CA PHE A 127 4.88 8.35 -22.45
C PHE A 127 5.99 7.88 -21.52
N ASP A 128 6.07 8.50 -20.34
CA ASP A 128 6.88 7.99 -19.23
C ASP A 128 5.94 7.34 -18.20
N VAL A 129 6.00 6.01 -18.12
CA VAL A 129 5.15 5.25 -17.20
C VAL A 129 5.94 4.94 -15.92
N GLN A 130 5.51 5.55 -14.83
CA GLN A 130 6.13 5.34 -13.51
C GLN A 130 5.29 4.37 -12.67
N SER A 131 5.97 3.47 -11.95
CA SER A 131 5.35 2.53 -11.03
C SER A 131 6.09 2.53 -9.69
N LYS A 132 5.34 2.40 -8.60
CA LYS A 132 5.88 2.23 -7.25
C LYS A 132 4.92 1.44 -6.38
N LEU A 133 5.47 0.71 -5.41
CA LEU A 133 4.66 0.16 -4.33
C LEU A 133 4.02 1.30 -3.52
N GLN A 134 2.73 1.18 -3.27
CA GLN A 134 1.99 2.18 -2.52
C GLN A 134 2.12 1.96 -1.01
N HIS A 135 2.02 3.06 -0.26
CA HIS A 135 1.95 3.06 1.22
C HIS A 135 0.51 2.88 1.72
N THR A 136 -0.35 2.30 0.89
CA THR A 136 -1.77 2.09 1.12
C THR A 136 -2.07 0.60 0.97
N PHE A 137 -3.19 0.17 1.53
CA PHE A 137 -3.73 -1.18 1.32
C PHE A 137 -5.26 -1.11 1.37
N SER A 138 -5.90 -2.00 0.63
CA SER A 138 -7.35 -2.20 0.67
C SER A 138 -7.68 -3.38 1.56
N PHE A 139 -8.75 -3.28 2.34
CA PHE A 139 -9.17 -4.35 3.24
C PHE A 139 -10.68 -4.35 3.44
N ILE A 140 -11.21 -5.49 3.87
CA ILE A 140 -12.59 -5.62 4.31
C ILE A 140 -12.62 -5.43 5.83
N ALA A 141 -13.38 -4.45 6.29
CA ALA A 141 -13.57 -4.18 7.70
C ALA A 141 -14.85 -4.84 8.22
N TYR A 142 -14.75 -5.48 9.38
CA TYR A 142 -15.90 -6.06 10.08
C TYR A 142 -16.39 -5.14 11.19
N ASN A 143 -17.71 -4.95 11.29
CA ASN A 143 -18.29 -4.25 12.44
C ASN A 143 -18.36 -5.19 13.64
N MET A 144 -17.49 -4.95 14.62
CA MET A 144 -17.25 -5.84 15.78
C MET A 144 -18.20 -5.59 16.97
N ARG A 145 -19.21 -4.72 16.85
CA ARG A 145 -20.14 -4.43 17.96
C ARG A 145 -20.93 -5.70 18.33
N GLU A 146 -21.05 -5.98 19.63
CA GLU A 146 -21.68 -7.20 20.15
C GLU A 146 -23.17 -7.29 19.82
N ASN A 147 -23.85 -6.16 19.62
CA ASN A 147 -25.22 -6.13 19.14
C ASN A 147 -25.38 -6.61 17.68
N ARG A 148 -24.28 -6.98 16.99
CA ARG A 148 -24.28 -7.67 15.71
C ARG A 148 -24.24 -9.19 15.96
N PRO A 149 -25.37 -9.91 15.78
CA PRO A 149 -25.53 -11.28 16.26
C PRO A 149 -24.63 -12.32 15.58
N HIS A 150 -24.06 -12.00 14.41
CA HIS A 150 -23.19 -12.90 13.66
C HIS A 150 -21.72 -12.47 13.79
N ILE A 151 -21.34 -11.38 13.14
CA ILE A 151 -19.94 -10.92 13.03
C ILE A 151 -19.32 -10.51 14.37
N GLY A 152 -20.10 -9.87 15.25
CA GLY A 152 -19.65 -9.32 16.52
C GLY A 152 -19.93 -10.22 17.74
N SER A 153 -20.59 -11.37 17.55
CA SER A 153 -20.98 -12.23 18.67
C SER A 153 -19.76 -12.78 19.42
N ARG A 154 -19.85 -12.68 20.76
CA ARG A 154 -18.90 -13.28 21.71
C ARG A 154 -19.38 -14.61 22.29
N ASP A 155 -20.57 -15.07 21.87
CA ASP A 155 -21.09 -16.36 22.33
C ASP A 155 -20.17 -17.49 21.89
N PRO A 156 -19.96 -18.52 22.74
CA PRO A 156 -19.24 -19.72 22.34
C PRO A 156 -19.89 -20.40 21.13
N CYS A 157 -19.06 -20.96 20.26
CA CYS A 157 -19.51 -21.84 19.18
C CYS A 157 -20.11 -23.13 19.76
N PRO A 158 -21.26 -23.62 19.26
CA PRO A 158 -21.87 -24.85 19.75
C PRO A 158 -21.00 -26.09 19.52
N ASN A 159 -20.30 -26.15 18.39
CA ASN A 159 -19.47 -27.30 18.01
C ASN A 159 -17.98 -27.13 18.40
N ALA A 160 -17.60 -25.97 18.98
CA ALA A 160 -16.26 -25.70 19.51
C ALA A 160 -16.26 -24.55 20.53
N PRO A 161 -16.63 -24.81 21.81
CA PRO A 161 -16.79 -23.76 22.81
C PRO A 161 -15.55 -22.89 23.10
N SER A 162 -14.35 -23.31 22.67
CA SER A 162 -13.10 -22.55 22.80
C SER A 162 -13.00 -21.32 21.87
N ILE A 163 -13.90 -21.17 20.90
CA ILE A 163 -13.93 -20.01 19.99
C ILE A 163 -15.32 -19.36 19.98
N THR A 164 -15.39 -18.06 19.73
CA THR A 164 -16.67 -17.35 19.63
C THR A 164 -17.29 -17.51 18.24
N LYS A 165 -18.63 -17.45 18.15
CA LYS A 165 -19.37 -17.48 16.88
C LYS A 165 -18.90 -16.39 15.93
N GLY A 166 -18.72 -15.16 16.43
CA GLY A 166 -18.24 -14.06 15.59
C GLY A 166 -16.82 -14.28 15.07
N LEU A 167 -15.92 -14.84 15.87
CA LEU A 167 -14.58 -15.18 15.38
C LEU A 167 -14.64 -16.25 14.29
N ALA A 168 -15.44 -17.30 14.48
CA ALA A 168 -15.62 -18.36 13.49
C ALA A 168 -16.19 -17.79 12.17
N VAL A 169 -17.24 -16.97 12.22
CA VAL A 169 -17.81 -16.35 11.01
C VAL A 169 -16.80 -15.47 10.27
N ARG A 170 -16.02 -14.63 10.97
CA ARG A 170 -15.01 -13.79 10.31
C ARG A 170 -13.91 -14.63 9.64
N LYS A 171 -13.47 -15.71 10.30
CA LYS A 171 -12.52 -16.66 9.70
C LYS A 171 -13.12 -17.32 8.46
N ALA A 172 -14.39 -17.74 8.53
CA ALA A 172 -15.06 -18.34 7.38
C ALA A 172 -15.09 -17.41 6.18
N ILE A 173 -15.50 -16.14 6.39
CA ILE A 173 -15.50 -15.13 5.32
C ILE A 173 -14.09 -14.91 4.77
N SER A 174 -13.08 -14.81 5.63
CA SER A 174 -11.69 -14.63 5.18
C SER A 174 -11.18 -15.80 4.32
N TYR A 175 -11.51 -17.05 4.67
CA TYR A 175 -11.16 -18.22 3.85
C TYR A 175 -11.99 -18.32 2.55
N ALA A 176 -13.19 -17.73 2.51
CA ALA A 176 -14.06 -17.76 1.34
C ALA A 176 -13.70 -16.73 0.26
N ILE A 177 -12.78 -15.81 0.52
CA ILE A 177 -12.39 -14.75 -0.43
C ILE A 177 -11.15 -15.18 -1.20
N ASP A 178 -11.29 -15.29 -2.52
CA ASP A 178 -10.15 -15.52 -3.42
C ASP A 178 -9.48 -14.20 -3.80
N LEU A 179 -8.47 -13.81 -3.02
CA LEU A 179 -7.70 -12.59 -3.27
C LEU A 179 -6.88 -12.66 -4.57
N VAL A 180 -6.49 -13.85 -5.02
CA VAL A 180 -5.72 -14.04 -6.26
C VAL A 180 -6.63 -13.80 -7.45
N GLU A 181 -7.82 -14.43 -7.45
CA GLU A 181 -8.80 -14.23 -8.52
C GLU A 181 -9.27 -12.78 -8.60
N ILE A 182 -9.57 -12.15 -7.46
CA ILE A 182 -9.93 -10.72 -7.43
C ILE A 182 -8.82 -9.86 -8.04
N ASN A 183 -7.56 -10.13 -7.68
CA ASN A 183 -6.43 -9.38 -8.21
C ASN A 183 -6.25 -9.58 -9.72
N ASN A 184 -6.38 -10.82 -10.20
CA ASN A 184 -6.28 -11.13 -11.62
C ASN A 184 -7.41 -10.48 -12.43
N ALA A 185 -8.65 -10.64 -11.97
CA ALA A 185 -9.83 -10.17 -12.69
C ALA A 185 -9.97 -8.64 -12.72
N LEU A 186 -9.60 -7.95 -11.63
CA LEU A 186 -9.78 -6.49 -11.52
C LEU A 186 -8.52 -5.68 -11.75
N HIS A 187 -7.34 -6.25 -11.50
CA HIS A 187 -6.07 -5.51 -11.50
C HIS A 187 -5.00 -6.17 -12.38
N GLY A 188 -5.36 -7.16 -13.20
CA GLY A 188 -4.40 -7.85 -14.07
C GLY A 188 -3.28 -8.58 -13.30
N GLY A 189 -3.48 -8.88 -12.01
CA GLY A 189 -2.49 -9.54 -11.15
C GLY A 189 -1.41 -8.62 -10.58
N GLU A 190 -1.55 -7.30 -10.74
CA GLU A 190 -0.49 -6.35 -10.41
C GLU A 190 -0.43 -5.91 -8.96
N ASN A 191 -1.55 -6.01 -8.23
CA ASN A 191 -1.52 -5.67 -6.82
C ASN A 191 -0.77 -6.74 -6.04
N VAL A 192 -0.04 -6.30 -5.01
CA VAL A 192 0.59 -7.22 -4.07
C VAL A 192 -0.45 -7.64 -3.03
N ILE A 193 -0.74 -8.94 -2.98
CA ILE A 193 -1.62 -9.50 -1.94
C ILE A 193 -0.91 -9.36 -0.59
N SER A 194 -1.56 -8.62 0.33
CA SER A 194 -1.06 -8.44 1.69
C SER A 194 -1.95 -9.17 2.69
N TYR A 195 -1.31 -9.88 3.62
CA TYR A 195 -1.98 -10.51 4.75
C TYR A 195 -1.87 -9.68 6.04
N THR A 196 -1.13 -8.58 5.98
CA THR A 196 -0.81 -7.70 7.11
C THR A 196 -1.39 -6.30 6.86
N PRO A 197 -1.83 -5.59 7.92
CA PRO A 197 -2.27 -4.20 7.79
C PRO A 197 -1.13 -3.21 7.56
N ILE A 198 0.11 -3.68 7.45
CA ILE A 198 1.28 -2.84 7.15
C ILE A 198 1.69 -3.13 5.70
N PRO A 199 1.57 -2.18 4.74
CA PRO A 199 1.93 -2.43 3.35
C PRO A 199 3.42 -2.77 3.19
N PRO A 200 3.79 -3.61 2.20
CA PRO A 200 5.19 -3.98 1.94
C PRO A 200 6.12 -2.79 1.66
N ALA A 201 5.59 -1.66 1.17
CA ALA A 201 6.36 -0.43 0.96
C ALA A 201 7.04 0.10 2.24
N LEU A 202 6.57 -0.29 3.43
CA LEU A 202 7.16 0.07 4.71
C LEU A 202 8.34 -0.84 5.13
N GLY A 203 8.79 -1.73 4.26
CA GLY A 203 10.04 -2.49 4.41
C GLY A 203 10.09 -3.30 5.70
N ILE A 204 11.03 -2.99 6.59
CA ILE A 204 11.28 -3.74 7.83
C ILE A 204 10.09 -3.81 8.78
N TRP A 205 9.11 -2.91 8.64
CA TRP A 205 7.90 -2.89 9.46
C TRP A 205 6.85 -3.90 8.98
N ASN A 206 6.97 -4.41 7.75
CA ASN A 206 6.12 -5.46 7.21
C ASN A 206 6.61 -6.83 7.70
N ASN A 207 5.89 -7.44 8.65
CA ASN A 207 6.19 -8.79 9.12
C ASN A 207 5.50 -9.85 8.22
N PRO A 208 6.25 -10.66 7.46
CA PRO A 208 5.67 -11.70 6.61
C PRO A 208 5.25 -12.97 7.38
N ASN A 209 5.71 -13.12 8.64
CA ASN A 209 5.49 -14.28 9.49
C ASN A 209 4.24 -14.09 10.36
N ILE A 210 3.08 -14.11 9.69
CA ILE A 210 1.76 -13.96 10.32
C ILE A 210 0.84 -15.09 9.87
N ILE A 211 -0.27 -15.28 10.60
CA ILE A 211 -1.34 -16.20 10.20
C ILE A 211 -1.96 -15.68 8.90
N ARG A 212 -2.12 -16.57 7.92
CA ARG A 212 -2.73 -16.27 6.62
C ARG A 212 -4.06 -17.00 6.50
N TYR A 213 -4.96 -16.42 5.72
CA TYR A 213 -6.27 -16.96 5.40
C TYR A 213 -6.35 -17.11 3.88
N ASP A 214 -5.58 -18.03 3.34
CA ASP A 214 -5.56 -18.32 1.90
C ASP A 214 -6.91 -18.92 1.48
N PHE A 215 -7.34 -18.67 0.25
CA PHE A 215 -8.63 -19.14 -0.24
C PHE A 215 -8.82 -20.66 -0.05
N ASN A 216 -9.84 -21.03 0.73
CA ASN A 216 -10.16 -22.42 1.05
C ASN A 216 -11.62 -22.56 1.50
N LEU A 217 -12.49 -23.00 0.59
CA LEU A 217 -13.92 -23.16 0.87
C LEU A 217 -14.20 -24.25 1.93
N GLU A 218 -13.41 -25.32 2.00
CA GLU A 218 -13.59 -26.36 3.03
C GLU A 218 -13.35 -25.80 4.44
N LEU A 219 -12.31 -24.98 4.62
CA LEU A 219 -12.05 -24.29 5.87
C LEU A 219 -13.13 -23.25 6.17
N ALA A 220 -13.64 -22.54 5.14
CA ALA A 220 -14.74 -21.62 5.32
C ALA A 220 -15.98 -22.34 5.87
N ASP A 221 -16.40 -23.44 5.24
CA ASP A 221 -17.51 -24.27 5.67
C ASP A 221 -17.28 -24.86 7.05
N TYR A 222 -16.07 -25.33 7.34
CA TYR A 222 -15.70 -25.81 8.67
C TYR A 222 -15.95 -24.76 9.75
N TYR A 223 -15.51 -23.51 9.54
CA TYR A 223 -15.76 -22.45 10.52
C TYR A 223 -17.25 -22.06 10.62
N LEU A 224 -18.03 -22.13 9.55
CA LEU A 224 -19.49 -21.94 9.62
C LEU A 224 -20.19 -23.08 10.36
N TYR A 225 -19.73 -24.33 10.17
CA TYR A 225 -20.17 -25.47 10.96
C TYR A 225 -19.85 -25.27 12.44
N LEU A 226 -18.64 -24.82 12.79
CA LEU A 226 -18.29 -24.53 14.19
C LEU A 226 -19.25 -23.51 14.80
N ALA A 227 -19.55 -22.45 14.06
CA ALA A 227 -20.48 -21.40 14.48
C ALA A 227 -21.95 -21.86 14.60
N GLY A 228 -22.29 -23.05 14.10
CA GLY A 228 -23.64 -23.63 14.12
C GLY A 228 -24.54 -23.17 12.97
N TYR A 229 -23.96 -22.67 11.88
CA TYR A 229 -24.72 -22.23 10.70
C TYR A 229 -24.90 -23.33 9.64
N LEU A 230 -24.08 -24.38 9.66
CA LEU A 230 -24.25 -25.55 8.78
C LEU A 230 -24.83 -26.73 9.56
N GLY A 231 -25.91 -27.32 9.06
CA GLY A 231 -26.58 -28.47 9.67
C GLY A 231 -25.90 -29.80 9.33
N GLY A 232 -25.79 -30.68 10.34
CA GLY A 232 -25.85 -32.14 10.17
C GLY A 232 -24.61 -32.91 9.72
N LEU A 233 -23.65 -32.32 8.99
CA LEU A 233 -22.42 -33.02 8.62
C LEU A 233 -21.23 -32.08 8.82
N SER A 234 -20.31 -32.47 9.71
CA SER A 234 -19.02 -31.79 9.85
C SER A 234 -18.27 -31.95 8.53
N PRO A 235 -18.00 -30.88 7.76
CA PRO A 235 -17.06 -30.99 6.66
C PRO A 235 -15.72 -31.34 7.30
N SER A 236 -15.24 -32.56 7.06
CA SER A 236 -13.88 -32.92 7.46
C SER A 236 -12.96 -32.08 6.57
N PRO A 237 -12.21 -31.10 7.11
CA PRO A 237 -11.25 -30.38 6.29
C PRO A 237 -10.28 -31.43 5.78
N THR A 238 -10.29 -31.69 4.47
CA THR A 238 -9.30 -32.60 3.91
C THR A 238 -7.95 -31.97 4.22
N THR A 239 -7.05 -32.77 4.80
CA THR A 239 -5.83 -32.29 5.45
C THR A 239 -4.75 -31.88 4.43
N THR A 240 -5.17 -31.28 3.31
CA THR A 240 -4.36 -30.83 2.17
C THR A 240 -4.17 -29.32 2.22
N GLY A 241 -3.63 -28.84 3.34
CA GLY A 241 -3.26 -27.44 3.53
C GLY A 241 -2.08 -27.26 4.47
N ASN A 242 -1.21 -28.27 4.57
CA ASN A 242 -0.04 -28.25 5.43
C ASN A 242 1.16 -27.58 4.72
N TRP A 243 0.96 -26.36 4.19
CA TRP A 243 2.02 -25.57 3.54
C TRP A 243 3.19 -25.26 4.48
N PHE A 244 2.99 -25.35 5.80
CA PHE A 244 4.08 -25.21 6.78
C PHE A 244 4.93 -26.48 6.98
N SER A 245 4.42 -27.69 6.70
CA SER A 245 5.26 -28.90 6.76
C SER A 245 6.10 -29.07 5.50
N ASP A 246 5.59 -28.66 4.34
CA ASP A 246 6.30 -28.80 3.07
C ASP A 246 7.49 -27.86 2.97
N TYR A 247 7.43 -26.66 3.56
CA TYR A 247 8.60 -25.78 3.65
C TYR A 247 9.70 -26.35 4.55
N ARG A 248 9.38 -27.08 5.62
CA ARG A 248 10.40 -27.73 6.46
C ARG A 248 11.05 -28.91 5.74
N VAL A 249 10.28 -29.69 4.99
CA VAL A 249 10.82 -30.80 4.19
C VAL A 249 11.64 -30.27 3.00
N ALA A 250 11.20 -29.21 2.33
CA ALA A 250 11.94 -28.58 1.22
C ALA A 250 13.24 -27.91 1.69
N ILE A 251 13.26 -27.25 2.85
CA ILE A 251 14.48 -26.67 3.44
C ILE A 251 15.45 -27.78 3.86
N ILE A 252 14.97 -28.89 4.43
CA ILE A 252 15.83 -30.04 4.77
C ILE A 252 16.37 -30.70 3.48
N ALA A 253 15.56 -30.89 2.46
CA ALA A 253 15.99 -31.51 1.19
C ALA A 253 17.03 -30.65 0.44
N THR A 254 16.85 -29.32 0.41
CA THR A 254 17.80 -28.41 -0.24
C THR A 254 19.10 -28.26 0.54
N THR A 255 19.06 -28.20 1.87
CA THR A 255 20.28 -28.13 2.71
C THR A 255 21.10 -29.43 2.65
N VAL A 256 20.45 -30.60 2.64
CA VAL A 256 21.15 -31.89 2.45
C VAL A 256 21.79 -31.97 1.07
N SER A 257 21.09 -31.52 0.02
CA SER A 257 21.63 -31.54 -1.35
C SER A 257 22.85 -30.63 -1.50
N LEU A 258 22.83 -29.43 -0.90
CA LEU A 258 23.96 -28.51 -0.93
C LEU A 258 25.17 -29.08 -0.17
N PHE A 259 24.93 -29.74 0.97
CA PHE A 259 26.00 -30.35 1.78
C PHE A 259 26.68 -31.50 1.03
N VAL A 260 25.91 -32.34 0.32
CA VAL A 260 26.44 -33.44 -0.50
C VAL A 260 27.33 -32.89 -1.65
N VAL A 261 26.90 -31.83 -2.34
CA VAL A 261 27.69 -31.23 -3.42
C VAL A 261 29.01 -30.64 -2.91
N ILE A 262 29.00 -29.99 -1.75
CA ILE A 262 30.20 -29.44 -1.12
C ILE A 262 31.17 -30.57 -0.72
N VAL A 263 30.68 -31.64 -0.10
CA VAL A 263 31.51 -32.77 0.34
C VAL A 263 32.13 -33.51 -0.85
N ILE A 264 31.37 -33.75 -1.92
CA ILE A 264 31.88 -34.36 -3.16
C ILE A 264 32.96 -33.48 -3.80
N SER A 265 32.74 -32.17 -3.85
CA SER A 265 33.72 -31.22 -4.40
C SER A 265 35.01 -31.22 -3.58
N PHE A 266 34.92 -31.23 -2.25
CA PHE A 266 36.07 -31.29 -1.36
C PHE A 266 36.86 -32.60 -1.50
N LEU A 267 36.16 -33.74 -1.56
CA LEU A 267 36.78 -35.06 -1.76
C LEU A 267 37.50 -35.13 -3.12
N THR A 268 36.89 -34.58 -4.18
CA THR A 268 37.49 -34.55 -5.51
C THR A 268 38.80 -33.74 -5.53
N VAL A 269 38.84 -32.60 -4.84
CA VAL A 269 40.05 -31.78 -4.69
C VAL A 269 41.15 -32.50 -3.90
N ILE A 270 40.78 -33.21 -2.82
CA ILE A 270 41.73 -33.99 -2.02
C ILE A 270 42.32 -35.14 -2.83
N ILE A 271 41.48 -35.90 -3.55
CA ILE A 271 41.92 -36.99 -4.42
C ILE A 271 42.86 -36.46 -5.51
N TYR A 272 42.48 -35.38 -6.18
CA TYR A 272 43.31 -34.75 -7.22
C TYR A 272 44.69 -34.32 -6.68
N ARG A 273 44.74 -33.69 -5.50
CA ARG A 273 46.00 -33.30 -4.84
C ARG A 273 46.88 -34.51 -4.49
N ASN A 274 46.29 -35.60 -4.01
CA ASN A 274 47.03 -36.82 -3.68
C ASN A 274 47.57 -37.53 -4.92
N MET A 275 46.81 -37.56 -6.02
CA MET A 275 47.31 -38.10 -7.29
C MET A 275 48.48 -37.27 -7.85
N LYS A 276 48.40 -35.94 -7.74
CA LYS A 276 49.48 -35.04 -8.19
C LYS A 276 50.76 -35.20 -7.35
N ARG A 277 50.64 -35.51 -6.06
CA ARG A 277 51.80 -35.80 -5.18
C ARG A 277 52.47 -37.13 -5.50
N LYS A 278 51.73 -38.16 -5.92
CA LYS A 278 52.31 -39.47 -6.31
C LYS A 278 52.96 -39.49 -7.71
N ARG A 279 52.77 -38.45 -8.52
CA ARG A 279 53.37 -38.30 -9.85
C ARG A 279 54.64 -37.43 -9.86
N LYS A 280 55.07 -36.95 -8.69
CA LYS A 280 56.39 -36.34 -8.46
C LYS A 280 57.24 -37.33 -7.69
#